data_AF-A0A524CQR0-F1
#
_entry.id   AF-A0A524CQR0-F1
#
_cell.length_a   1.000
_cell.length_b   1.000
_cell.length_c   1.000
_cell.angle_alpha   90.00
_cell.angle_beta   90.00
_cell.angle_gamma   90.00
#
_symmetry.space_group_name_H-M   'P 1'
#
loop_
_entity.id
_entity.type
_entity.pdbx_description
1 polymer ?
#
loop_
_entity_poly.entity_id
_entity_poly.type
_entity_poly.pdbx_seq_one_letter_code
_entity_poly.pdbx_strand_id
1 'polypeptide(L)'
;MSQIEEDLARLFKKMLEDVRDLIDQKEEILMKDLKDYNMRIQWVINDLKGYQIFENGKYSYAFGEQHHNPDLTLEFVDDELTLKFLRGEIGEYTYTYYKRKFKLYYPESREEIEKETGPIIVKHLKHLLTAYYSKGIFYHPFVLSKLPIFRKIIEEFYEPEKNEGSYIPINTTLGTFENQPLPQKLINYFIDKTNTIYVQTICGCRVFHDCQEHDKFIGCMYLGEDVKNLKHPPEKGRFITREEAKKHVERAIKNGLVPTFGRFTFESTSLSVEDTGHFMSMCFCCPCCCINGKMMQNSTTELHGAFKRMEGLTIEVDPEKCVGCGTCMDVCVFVGRNIIDGKAVIDQERCLGCGRCERVCPNGAISIRLDDPERLDELIERIESSVDVS
;
A
#
# COMPACT_ATOMS: atom_id res chain seq x y z
N MET A 1 7.00 -3.17 41.78
CA MET A 1 7.13 -3.05 40.31
C MET A 1 8.34 -2.20 40.04
N SER A 2 9.07 -2.47 38.96
CA SER A 2 10.14 -1.58 38.51
C SER A 2 9.55 -0.25 37.99
N GLN A 3 10.34 0.83 37.95
CA GLN A 3 9.87 2.12 37.41
C GLN A 3 9.34 1.97 35.97
N ILE A 4 9.97 1.09 35.18
CA ILE A 4 9.60 0.79 33.80
C ILE A 4 8.23 0.10 33.72
N GLU A 5 7.93 -0.86 34.61
CA GLU A 5 6.63 -1.53 34.70
C GLU A 5 5.49 -0.58 35.08
N GLU A 6 5.74 0.34 36.01
CA GLU A 6 4.74 1.36 36.43
C GLU A 6 4.42 2.32 35.28
N ASP A 7 5.45 2.76 34.55
CA ASP A 7 5.27 3.61 33.38
C ASP A 7 4.56 2.88 32.23
N LEU A 8 4.88 1.61 31.99
CA LEU A 8 4.17 0.77 31.00
C LEU A 8 2.68 0.65 31.36
N ALA A 9 2.36 0.34 32.61
CA ALA A 9 0.97 0.21 33.07
C ALA A 9 0.19 1.52 32.89
N ARG A 10 0.79 2.65 33.29
CA ARG A 10 0.20 3.98 33.16
C ARG A 10 -0.03 4.36 31.71
N LEU A 11 0.98 4.21 30.85
CA LEU A 11 0.89 4.58 29.44
C LEU A 11 -0.04 3.64 28.65
N PHE A 12 -0.04 2.35 28.96
CA PHE A 12 -0.95 1.40 28.32
C PHE A 12 -2.41 1.71 28.67
N LYS A 13 -2.71 1.98 29.95
CA LYS A 13 -4.05 2.41 30.36
C LYS A 13 -4.46 3.71 29.66
N LYS A 14 -3.56 4.70 29.61
CA LYS A 14 -3.79 5.97 28.92
C LYS A 14 -4.10 5.75 27.43
N MET A 15 -3.33 4.90 26.75
CA MET A 15 -3.56 4.57 25.34
C MET A 15 -4.98 4.02 25.10
N LEU A 16 -5.51 3.17 25.99
CA LEU A 16 -6.88 2.65 25.88
C LEU A 16 -7.93 3.77 26.11
N GLU A 17 -7.69 4.64 27.09
CA GLU A 17 -8.57 5.79 27.39
C GLU A 17 -8.60 6.82 26.25
N ASP A 18 -7.45 7.15 25.68
CA ASP A 18 -7.34 8.13 24.60
C ASP A 18 -8.16 7.74 23.37
N VAL A 19 -8.25 6.44 23.04
CA VAL A 19 -9.09 5.97 21.92
C VAL A 19 -10.58 6.23 22.19
N ARG A 20 -11.04 6.03 23.42
CA ARG A 20 -12.43 6.36 23.80
C ARG A 20 -12.67 7.86 23.63
N ASP A 21 -11.77 8.68 24.15
CA ASP A 21 -11.93 10.13 24.15
C ASP A 21 -11.96 10.70 22.72
N LEU A 22 -11.15 10.16 21.80
CA LEU A 22 -11.17 10.51 20.37
C LEU A 22 -12.51 10.15 19.69
N ILE A 23 -13.09 9.00 20.04
CA ILE A 23 -14.37 8.55 19.50
C ILE A 23 -15.53 9.40 20.07
N ASP A 24 -15.48 9.73 21.35
CA ASP A 24 -16.47 10.59 22.01
C ASP A 24 -16.47 12.01 21.43
N GLN A 25 -15.30 12.51 21.01
CA GLN A 25 -15.14 13.79 20.30
C GLN A 25 -15.63 13.74 18.85
N LYS A 26 -16.01 12.57 18.33
CA LYS A 26 -16.46 12.35 16.94
C LYS A 26 -15.47 12.88 15.91
N GLU A 27 -14.18 12.60 16.09
CA GLU A 27 -13.18 12.91 15.08
C GLU A 27 -13.59 12.27 13.73
N GLU A 28 -13.75 13.10 12.70
CA GLU A 28 -14.47 12.74 11.47
C GLU A 28 -13.80 11.57 10.74
N ILE A 29 -12.47 11.56 10.65
CA ILE A 29 -11.74 10.55 9.87
C ILE A 29 -11.72 9.22 10.62
N LEU A 30 -11.50 9.24 11.93
CA LEU A 30 -11.58 8.06 12.80
C LEU A 30 -12.99 7.44 12.75
N MET A 31 -14.05 8.25 12.83
CA MET A 31 -15.42 7.73 12.73
C MET A 31 -15.71 7.10 11.36
N LYS A 32 -15.18 7.67 10.27
CA LYS A 32 -15.27 7.08 8.92
C LYS A 32 -14.55 5.73 8.86
N ASP A 33 -13.34 5.64 9.40
CA ASP A 33 -12.53 4.43 9.35
C ASP A 33 -13.05 3.29 10.25
N LEU A 34 -13.72 3.66 11.35
CA LEU A 34 -14.29 2.73 12.33
C LEU A 34 -15.71 2.24 11.99
N LYS A 35 -16.42 2.90 11.05
CA LYS A 35 -17.82 2.59 10.72
C LYS A 35 -18.06 1.11 10.41
N ASP A 36 -17.21 0.54 9.56
CA ASP A 36 -17.29 -0.87 9.13
C ASP A 36 -16.22 -1.74 9.81
N TYR A 37 -15.57 -1.20 10.84
CA TYR A 37 -14.47 -1.86 11.53
C TYR A 37 -14.98 -2.70 12.70
N ASN A 38 -14.83 -4.02 12.57
CA ASN A 38 -15.23 -4.98 13.58
C ASN A 38 -14.01 -5.82 13.99
N MET A 39 -13.43 -5.54 15.16
CA MET A 39 -12.24 -6.24 15.62
C MET A 39 -12.11 -6.23 17.14
N ARG A 40 -11.83 -7.41 17.70
CA ARG A 40 -11.51 -7.61 19.11
C ARG A 40 -10.01 -7.83 19.25
N ILE A 41 -9.35 -6.93 19.95
CA ILE A 41 -7.89 -6.87 20.05
C ILE A 41 -7.49 -7.19 21.48
N GLN A 42 -6.69 -8.25 21.66
CA GLN A 42 -5.99 -8.51 22.90
C GLN A 42 -4.60 -7.86 22.85
N TRP A 43 -4.25 -7.14 23.91
CA TRP A 43 -2.92 -6.61 24.13
C TRP A 43 -2.23 -7.39 25.24
N VAL A 44 -0.97 -7.72 25.02
CA VAL A 44 -0.08 -8.39 25.98
C VAL A 44 1.23 -7.59 25.99
N ILE A 45 1.47 -6.88 27.09
CA ILE A 45 2.69 -6.08 27.31
C ILE A 45 3.33 -6.61 28.58
N ASN A 46 4.27 -7.55 28.41
CA ASN A 46 4.77 -8.40 29.51
C ASN A 46 3.60 -9.07 30.27
N ASP A 47 3.52 -8.82 31.58
CA ASP A 47 2.48 -9.33 32.47
C ASP A 47 1.19 -8.50 32.41
N LEU A 48 1.23 -7.32 31.76
CA LEU A 48 0.06 -6.47 31.60
C LEU A 48 -0.81 -6.97 30.46
N LYS A 49 -2.11 -6.98 30.71
CA LYS A 49 -3.12 -7.38 29.73
C LYS A 49 -4.16 -6.28 29.60
N GLY A 50 -4.77 -6.23 28.44
CA GLY A 50 -5.98 -5.44 28.23
C GLY A 50 -6.54 -5.76 26.86
N TYR A 51 -7.78 -5.37 26.62
CA TYR A 51 -8.40 -5.59 25.33
C TYR A 51 -9.16 -4.36 24.86
N GLN A 52 -9.36 -4.30 23.55
CA GLN A 52 -10.19 -3.32 22.87
C GLN A 52 -11.20 -4.06 22.00
N ILE A 53 -12.43 -3.55 21.93
CA ILE A 53 -13.49 -4.07 21.07
C ILE A 53 -13.99 -2.91 20.22
N PHE A 54 -13.88 -3.07 18.92
CA PHE A 54 -14.50 -2.22 17.92
C PHE A 54 -15.64 -3.00 17.28
N GLU A 55 -16.86 -2.48 17.35
CA GLU A 55 -18.02 -3.13 16.76
C GLU A 55 -19.06 -2.11 16.31
N ASN A 56 -19.37 -2.07 15.02
CA ASN A 56 -20.37 -1.19 14.41
C ASN A 56 -20.21 0.28 14.80
N GLY A 57 -18.98 0.81 14.73
CA GLY A 57 -18.66 2.18 15.11
C GLY A 57 -18.68 2.47 16.61
N LYS A 58 -18.84 1.45 17.47
CA LYS A 58 -18.71 1.56 18.93
C LYS A 58 -17.35 1.06 19.39
N TYR A 59 -16.92 1.56 20.54
CA TYR A 59 -15.67 1.21 21.18
C TYR A 59 -15.87 0.86 22.65
N SER A 60 -15.22 -0.19 23.10
CA SER A 60 -15.06 -0.52 24.52
C SER A 60 -13.69 -1.11 24.79
N TYR A 61 -13.24 -1.04 26.03
CA TYR A 61 -11.95 -1.59 26.44
C TYR A 61 -12.00 -2.09 27.88
N ALA A 62 -11.02 -2.92 28.24
CA ALA A 62 -10.70 -3.22 29.63
C ALA A 62 -9.18 -3.29 29.82
N PHE A 63 -8.71 -2.79 30.96
CA PHE A 63 -7.33 -2.88 31.39
C PHE A 63 -7.20 -3.91 32.51
N GLY A 64 -6.16 -4.75 32.46
CA GLY A 64 -5.93 -5.86 33.38
C GLY A 64 -6.68 -7.15 33.01
N GLU A 65 -7.51 -7.13 31.98
CA GLU A 65 -8.38 -8.25 31.60
C GLU A 65 -7.93 -8.94 30.30
N GLN A 66 -8.33 -10.21 30.17
CA GLN A 66 -8.08 -11.02 28.99
C GLN A 66 -9.40 -11.32 28.26
N HIS A 67 -9.43 -11.03 26.97
CA HIS A 67 -10.56 -11.36 26.13
C HIS A 67 -10.55 -12.86 25.78
N HIS A 68 -11.69 -13.54 25.89
CA HIS A 68 -11.77 -14.99 25.68
C HIS A 68 -11.73 -15.43 24.20
N ASN A 69 -12.06 -14.53 23.27
CA ASN A 69 -12.10 -14.82 21.84
C ASN A 69 -11.63 -13.61 21.00
N PRO A 70 -10.36 -13.18 21.11
CA PRO A 70 -9.85 -12.06 20.33
C PRO A 70 -9.73 -12.43 18.86
N ASP A 71 -9.91 -11.46 17.96
CA ASP A 71 -9.62 -11.61 16.53
C ASP A 71 -8.12 -11.42 16.25
N LEU A 72 -7.48 -10.59 17.07
CA LEU A 72 -6.07 -10.24 16.99
C LEU A 72 -5.45 -10.17 18.39
N THR A 73 -4.25 -10.75 18.56
CA THR A 73 -3.44 -10.57 19.76
C THR A 73 -2.14 -9.85 19.42
N LEU A 74 -1.85 -8.76 20.11
CA LEU A 74 -0.62 -7.97 20.02
C LEU A 74 0.25 -8.27 21.24
N GLU A 75 1.40 -8.90 21.01
CA GLU A 75 2.35 -9.30 22.04
C GLU A 75 3.66 -8.51 21.90
N PHE A 76 3.93 -7.66 22.89
CA PHE A 76 5.16 -6.89 23.00
C PHE A 76 6.19 -7.64 23.82
N VAL A 77 7.45 -7.62 23.35
CA VAL A 77 8.52 -8.48 23.88
C VAL A 77 9.73 -7.72 24.42
N ASP A 78 9.72 -6.38 24.34
CA ASP A 78 10.82 -5.52 24.80
C ASP A 78 10.29 -4.26 25.48
N ASP A 79 10.56 -4.12 26.77
CA ASP A 79 10.00 -3.07 27.64
C ASP A 79 10.39 -1.67 27.20
N GLU A 80 11.68 -1.47 26.88
CA GLU A 80 12.22 -0.18 26.50
C GLU A 80 11.64 0.28 25.16
N LEU A 81 11.61 -0.62 24.17
CA LEU A 81 10.97 -0.32 22.89
C LEU A 81 9.45 -0.16 23.04
N THR A 82 8.80 -0.88 23.95
CA THR A 82 7.36 -0.73 24.18
C THR A 82 7.04 0.62 24.82
N LEU A 83 7.87 1.10 25.73
CA LEU A 83 7.74 2.47 26.25
C LEU A 83 7.89 3.51 25.13
N LYS A 84 8.91 3.36 24.27
CA LYS A 84 9.08 4.24 23.11
C LYS A 84 7.84 4.19 22.20
N PHE A 85 7.32 3.00 21.93
CA PHE A 85 6.10 2.79 21.15
C PHE A 85 4.90 3.52 21.76
N LEU A 86 4.63 3.32 23.05
CA LEU A 86 3.49 3.95 23.76
C LEU A 86 3.62 5.48 23.87
N ARG A 87 4.83 6.03 23.77
CA ARG A 87 5.09 7.47 23.70
C ARG A 87 5.01 8.02 22.27
N GLY A 88 4.93 7.14 21.26
CA GLY A 88 4.98 7.50 19.86
C GLY A 88 6.38 7.97 19.43
N GLU A 89 7.43 7.38 19.97
CA GLU A 89 8.84 7.67 19.66
C GLU A 89 9.44 6.70 18.62
N ILE A 90 8.60 5.92 17.94
CA ILE A 90 9.02 4.96 16.92
C ILE A 90 8.67 5.52 15.53
N GLY A 91 9.70 6.05 14.85
CA GLY A 91 9.56 6.62 13.50
C GLY A 91 10.04 5.69 12.37
N GLU A 92 10.97 4.76 12.61
CA GLU A 92 11.43 3.78 11.62
C GLU A 92 11.12 2.36 12.09
N TYR A 93 10.62 1.51 11.19
CA TYR A 93 10.40 0.10 11.46
C TYR A 93 10.58 -0.73 10.19
N THR A 94 10.84 -2.01 10.39
CA THR A 94 10.66 -3.03 9.35
C THR A 94 9.75 -4.11 9.88
N TYR A 95 9.12 -4.87 8.99
CA TYR A 95 8.20 -5.91 9.39
C TYR A 95 8.39 -7.18 8.57
N THR A 96 8.02 -8.30 9.18
CA THR A 96 7.80 -9.54 8.45
C THR A 96 6.35 -9.96 8.64
N TYR A 97 5.79 -10.59 7.63
CA TYR A 97 4.47 -11.20 7.73
C TYR A 97 4.54 -12.59 7.12
N TYR A 98 4.16 -13.63 7.87
CA TYR A 98 4.13 -15.00 7.36
C TYR A 98 3.14 -15.84 8.15
N LYS A 99 2.33 -16.67 7.46
CA LYS A 99 1.35 -17.59 8.06
C LYS A 99 0.51 -16.94 9.19
N ARG A 100 0.00 -15.72 8.96
CA ARG A 100 -0.82 -14.95 9.93
C ARG A 100 -0.08 -14.50 11.20
N LYS A 101 1.24 -14.37 11.11
CA LYS A 101 2.06 -13.73 12.13
C LYS A 101 2.72 -12.52 11.51
N PHE A 102 2.37 -11.34 12.00
CA PHE A 102 3.05 -10.10 11.68
C PHE A 102 4.06 -9.80 12.79
N LYS A 103 5.29 -9.47 12.44
CA LYS A 103 6.31 -9.08 13.41
C LYS A 103 6.86 -7.72 13.02
N LEU A 104 6.93 -6.84 14.01
CA LEU A 104 7.48 -5.50 13.87
C LEU A 104 8.86 -5.45 14.52
N TYR A 105 9.81 -4.88 13.81
CA TYR A 105 11.19 -4.74 14.24
C TYR A 105 11.62 -3.28 14.19
N TYR A 106 12.37 -2.86 15.19
CA TYR A 106 12.98 -1.54 15.29
C TYR A 106 14.47 -1.62 14.91
N PRO A 107 14.97 -0.80 13.98
CA PRO A 107 16.39 -0.73 13.67
C PRO A 107 17.12 0.03 14.78
N GLU A 108 17.80 -0.70 15.67
CA GLU A 108 18.49 -0.13 16.82
C GLU A 108 19.82 0.52 16.44
N SER A 109 20.51 -0.06 15.45
CA SER A 109 21.76 0.50 14.92
C SER A 109 21.95 0.14 13.44
N ARG A 110 22.90 0.84 12.80
CA ARG A 110 23.30 0.64 11.41
C ARG A 110 24.81 0.45 11.36
N GLU A 111 25.26 -0.52 10.60
CA GLU A 111 26.67 -0.83 10.39
C GLU A 111 26.96 -0.80 8.89
N GLU A 112 27.95 -0.02 8.49
CA GLU A 112 28.44 -0.03 7.11
C GLU A 112 29.54 -1.08 6.99
N ILE A 113 29.32 -2.09 6.14
CA ILE A 113 30.25 -3.18 5.91
C ILE A 113 30.78 -3.07 4.49
N GLU A 114 32.10 -2.95 4.36
CA GLU A 114 32.77 -2.97 3.07
C GLU A 114 32.74 -4.38 2.46
N LYS A 115 32.31 -4.49 1.20
CA LYS A 115 32.34 -5.73 0.42
C LYS A 115 33.05 -5.49 -0.90
N GLU A 116 33.46 -6.56 -1.57
CA GLU A 116 34.04 -6.48 -2.93
C GLU A 116 33.11 -5.76 -3.93
N THR A 117 31.80 -5.75 -3.67
CA THR A 117 30.76 -5.05 -4.45
C THR A 117 30.49 -3.61 -3.96
N GLY A 118 31.34 -3.07 -3.09
CA GLY A 118 31.19 -1.77 -2.41
C GLY A 118 30.44 -1.84 -1.07
N PRO A 119 30.31 -0.70 -0.36
CA PRO A 119 29.79 -0.66 1.01
C PRO A 119 28.32 -1.05 1.09
N ILE A 120 27.93 -1.87 2.05
CA ILE A 120 26.53 -2.19 2.33
C ILE A 120 26.14 -1.73 3.74
N ILE A 121 24.92 -1.21 3.90
CA ILE A 121 24.38 -0.86 5.22
C ILE A 121 23.63 -2.07 5.76
N VAL A 122 24.07 -2.58 6.91
CA VAL A 122 23.40 -3.62 7.70
C VAL A 122 22.65 -2.96 8.84
N LYS A 123 21.34 -3.19 8.92
CA LYS A 123 20.51 -2.73 10.04
C LYS A 123 20.45 -3.82 11.10
N HIS A 124 20.80 -3.50 12.34
CA HIS A 124 20.64 -4.38 13.49
C HIS A 124 19.23 -4.22 14.05
N LEU A 125 18.42 -5.26 13.88
CA LEU A 125 16.97 -5.23 14.14
C LEU A 125 16.65 -5.83 15.50
N LYS A 126 15.90 -5.08 16.32
CA LYS A 126 15.36 -5.56 17.59
C LYS A 126 13.86 -5.82 17.44
N HIS A 127 13.38 -6.97 17.94
CA HIS A 127 11.99 -7.37 17.82
C HIS A 127 11.14 -6.61 18.85
N LEU A 128 10.12 -5.90 18.39
CA LEU A 128 9.23 -5.10 19.24
C LEU A 128 7.92 -5.84 19.54
N LEU A 129 7.21 -6.26 18.48
CA LEU A 129 5.82 -6.70 18.56
C LEU A 129 5.58 -7.92 17.66
N THR A 130 4.76 -8.86 18.12
CA THR A 130 4.14 -9.89 17.30
C THR A 130 2.62 -9.75 17.32
N ALA A 131 2.00 -9.71 16.13
CA ALA A 131 0.56 -9.78 15.96
C ALA A 131 0.14 -11.18 15.49
N TYR A 132 -0.76 -11.81 16.24
CA TYR A 132 -1.34 -13.12 15.94
C TYR A 132 -2.80 -12.98 15.55
N TYR A 133 -3.16 -13.40 14.33
CA TYR A 133 -4.54 -13.39 13.88
C TYR A 133 -5.23 -14.73 14.16
N SER A 134 -6.46 -14.67 14.65
CA SER A 134 -7.28 -15.84 14.98
C SER A 134 -7.62 -16.71 13.76
N LYS A 135 -7.88 -17.99 14.01
CA LYS A 135 -8.06 -18.99 12.94
C LYS A 135 -9.33 -18.68 12.13
N GLY A 136 -9.16 -18.40 10.84
CA GLY A 136 -10.26 -18.18 9.89
C GLY A 136 -10.51 -16.72 9.55
N ILE A 137 -9.87 -15.79 10.26
CA ILE A 137 -9.94 -14.36 10.00
C ILE A 137 -8.59 -13.91 9.42
N PHE A 138 -8.59 -13.41 8.19
CA PHE A 138 -7.41 -12.81 7.56
C PHE A 138 -7.58 -11.30 7.59
N TYR A 139 -6.69 -10.59 8.29
CA TYR A 139 -6.53 -9.16 8.13
C TYR A 139 -5.14 -8.86 7.59
N HIS A 140 -5.06 -7.93 6.64
CA HIS A 140 -3.79 -7.36 6.24
C HIS A 140 -3.25 -6.49 7.38
N PRO A 141 -1.93 -6.46 7.67
CA PRO A 141 -1.36 -5.61 8.74
C PRO A 141 -1.77 -4.14 8.70
N PHE A 142 -2.13 -3.60 7.53
CA PHE A 142 -2.69 -2.26 7.39
C PHE A 142 -3.94 -2.02 8.23
N VAL A 143 -4.67 -3.06 8.62
CA VAL A 143 -5.78 -2.97 9.58
C VAL A 143 -5.39 -2.27 10.88
N LEU A 144 -4.13 -2.44 11.30
CA LEU A 144 -3.59 -1.82 12.50
C LEU A 144 -3.52 -0.30 12.39
N SER A 145 -3.38 0.25 11.17
CA SER A 145 -3.32 1.70 10.99
C SER A 145 -4.58 2.40 11.50
N LYS A 146 -5.71 1.69 11.62
CA LYS A 146 -6.97 2.22 12.17
C LYS A 146 -6.93 2.48 13.68
N LEU A 147 -5.90 1.99 14.36
CA LEU A 147 -5.66 2.30 15.77
C LEU A 147 -4.86 3.61 15.86
N PRO A 148 -5.29 4.59 16.68
CA PRO A 148 -4.63 5.90 16.76
C PRO A 148 -3.10 5.85 16.98
N ILE A 149 -2.61 4.93 17.82
CA ILE A 149 -1.18 4.79 18.07
C ILE A 149 -0.38 4.33 16.84
N PHE A 150 -0.94 3.44 16.02
CA PHE A 150 -0.32 3.01 14.76
C PHE A 150 -0.54 4.02 13.65
N ARG A 151 -1.68 4.73 13.64
CA ARG A 151 -1.92 5.84 12.73
C ARG A 151 -0.83 6.90 12.86
N LYS A 152 -0.54 7.36 14.08
CA LYS A 152 0.51 8.36 14.34
C LYS A 152 1.89 7.93 13.81
N ILE A 153 2.27 6.67 14.03
CA ILE A 153 3.53 6.10 13.53
C ILE A 153 3.57 6.12 11.99
N ILE A 154 2.44 5.78 11.37
CA ILE A 154 2.34 5.79 9.91
C ILE A 154 2.37 7.23 9.38
N GLU A 155 1.69 8.17 10.01
CA GLU A 155 1.67 9.60 9.63
C GLU A 155 3.06 10.24 9.72
N GLU A 156 3.83 9.96 10.77
CA GLU A 156 5.20 10.47 10.92
C GLU A 156 6.15 9.90 9.86
N PHE A 157 5.89 8.68 9.39
CA PHE A 157 6.69 8.02 8.36
C PHE A 157 6.25 8.36 6.93
N TYR A 158 4.95 8.56 6.75
CA TYR A 158 4.33 8.76 5.46
C TYR A 158 4.32 10.25 5.11
N GLU A 159 5.26 10.67 4.27
CA GLU A 159 5.29 12.02 3.70
C GLU A 159 4.47 12.04 2.40
N PRO A 160 3.25 12.64 2.37
CA PRO A 160 2.40 12.62 1.18
C PRO A 160 3.05 13.31 -0.02
N GLU A 161 3.90 14.32 0.22
CA GLU A 161 4.63 15.04 -0.82
C GLU A 161 5.69 14.19 -1.53
N LYS A 162 6.20 13.15 -0.86
CA LYS A 162 7.22 12.25 -1.42
C LYS A 162 6.67 10.87 -1.82
N ASN A 163 5.41 10.60 -1.50
CA ASN A 163 4.75 9.31 -1.74
C ASN A 163 3.50 9.52 -2.59
N GLU A 164 3.70 9.63 -3.90
CA GLU A 164 2.61 9.74 -4.87
C GLU A 164 2.78 8.68 -5.95
N GLY A 165 1.69 7.97 -6.24
CA GLY A 165 1.59 7.16 -7.45
C GLY A 165 0.22 7.19 -8.10
N SER A 166 0.23 6.80 -9.36
CA SER A 166 -0.95 6.80 -10.22
C SER A 166 -1.15 5.43 -10.85
N TYR A 167 -2.42 5.00 -10.87
CA TYR A 167 -2.82 3.84 -11.66
C TYR A 167 -2.98 4.24 -13.10
N ILE A 168 -2.42 3.41 -13.99
CA ILE A 168 -2.55 3.64 -15.41
C ILE A 168 -3.71 2.79 -15.90
N PRO A 169 -4.79 3.40 -16.41
CA PRO A 169 -5.88 2.63 -16.97
C PRO A 169 -5.37 1.75 -18.11
N ILE A 170 -6.05 0.64 -18.37
CA ILE A 170 -5.77 -0.19 -19.54
C ILE A 170 -6.73 0.24 -20.65
N ASN A 171 -6.26 0.33 -21.89
CA ASN A 171 -7.06 0.63 -23.09
C ASN A 171 -7.68 2.04 -23.16
N THR A 172 -7.16 3.03 -22.42
CA THR A 172 -7.61 4.42 -22.57
C THR A 172 -7.00 5.05 -23.83
N THR A 173 -7.85 5.53 -24.73
CA THR A 173 -7.46 6.26 -25.95
C THR A 173 -7.70 7.76 -25.79
N LEU A 174 -6.94 8.58 -26.54
CA LEU A 174 -7.10 10.05 -26.60
C LEU A 174 -8.24 10.51 -27.54
N GLY A 175 -9.30 9.71 -27.68
CA GLY A 175 -10.29 9.95 -28.73
C GLY A 175 -9.72 9.64 -30.13
N THR A 176 -10.08 10.43 -31.14
CA THR A 176 -9.95 10.08 -32.56
C THR A 176 -8.57 10.25 -33.18
N PHE A 177 -7.55 10.68 -32.42
CA PHE A 177 -6.21 10.86 -32.95
C PHE A 177 -5.17 10.10 -32.11
N GLU A 178 -4.27 9.43 -32.84
CA GLU A 178 -3.09 8.66 -32.40
C GLU A 178 -3.24 7.13 -32.24
N ASN A 179 -2.29 6.40 -32.84
CA ASN A 179 -2.26 4.92 -32.95
C ASN A 179 -1.74 4.21 -31.68
N GLN A 180 -1.66 4.88 -30.54
CA GLN A 180 -1.23 4.28 -29.26
C GLN A 180 -2.15 4.69 -28.10
N PRO A 181 -2.50 3.76 -27.19
CA PRO A 181 -3.18 4.12 -25.95
C PRO A 181 -2.34 5.10 -25.12
N LEU A 182 -2.97 6.13 -24.56
CA LEU A 182 -2.37 7.09 -23.62
C LEU A 182 -1.51 6.41 -22.53
N PRO A 183 -1.99 5.34 -21.87
CA PRO A 183 -1.20 4.53 -20.94
C PRO A 183 0.20 4.15 -21.43
N GLN A 184 0.29 3.72 -22.69
CA GLN A 184 1.54 3.24 -23.26
C GLN A 184 2.46 4.39 -23.61
N LYS A 185 1.92 5.51 -24.08
CA LYS A 185 2.68 6.74 -24.34
C LYS A 185 3.35 7.27 -23.07
N LEU A 186 2.61 7.36 -21.97
CA LEU A 186 3.11 7.86 -20.70
C LEU A 186 4.20 6.94 -20.11
N ILE A 187 3.99 5.62 -20.14
CA ILE A 187 4.99 4.65 -19.69
C ILE A 187 6.25 4.74 -20.56
N ASN A 188 6.08 4.79 -21.89
CA ASN A 188 7.19 4.89 -22.83
C ASN A 188 7.97 6.19 -22.64
N TYR A 189 7.30 7.31 -22.36
CA TYR A 189 7.94 8.59 -22.07
C TYR A 189 8.98 8.46 -20.95
N PHE A 190 8.61 7.92 -19.78
CA PHE A 190 9.55 7.76 -18.66
C PHE A 190 10.64 6.72 -18.94
N ILE A 191 10.32 5.65 -19.66
CA ILE A 191 11.33 4.66 -20.10
C ILE A 191 12.34 5.31 -21.05
N ASP A 192 11.89 6.14 -21.97
CA ASP A 192 12.74 6.80 -22.97
C ASP A 192 13.57 7.94 -22.37
N LYS A 193 13.04 8.59 -21.33
CA LYS A 193 13.75 9.66 -20.59
C LYS A 193 14.91 9.11 -19.76
N THR A 194 14.74 7.95 -19.11
CA THR A 194 15.75 7.43 -18.18
C THR A 194 16.92 6.72 -18.86
N ASN A 195 18.10 6.80 -18.25
CA ASN A 195 19.28 6.04 -18.65
C ASN A 195 19.49 4.75 -17.85
N THR A 196 18.76 4.59 -16.74
CA THR A 196 18.94 3.48 -15.81
C THR A 196 17.61 2.80 -15.53
N ILE A 197 17.53 1.51 -15.85
CA ILE A 197 16.35 0.70 -15.59
C ILE A 197 16.78 -0.60 -14.93
N TYR A 198 16.19 -0.89 -13.77
CA TYR A 198 16.34 -2.19 -13.10
C TYR A 198 14.99 -2.89 -13.05
N VAL A 199 14.96 -4.19 -13.34
CA VAL A 199 13.75 -5.01 -13.20
C VAL A 199 13.99 -6.15 -12.21
N GLN A 200 13.06 -6.32 -11.28
CA GLN A 200 13.07 -7.49 -10.41
C GLN A 200 12.71 -8.74 -11.20
N THR A 201 13.35 -9.86 -10.86
CA THR A 201 13.05 -11.17 -11.46
C THR A 201 11.64 -11.64 -11.08
N ILE A 202 11.22 -11.36 -9.85
CA ILE A 202 9.94 -11.80 -9.29
C ILE A 202 9.13 -10.63 -8.75
N CYS A 203 7.80 -10.76 -8.74
CA CYS A 203 6.94 -9.85 -8.01
C CYS A 203 6.75 -10.33 -6.57
N GLY A 204 7.28 -9.58 -5.60
CA GLY A 204 7.17 -9.88 -4.17
C GLY A 204 5.72 -10.10 -3.72
N CYS A 205 4.79 -9.26 -4.17
CA CYS A 205 3.36 -9.38 -3.85
C CYS A 205 2.75 -10.71 -4.34
N ARG A 206 3.05 -11.14 -5.57
CA ARG A 206 2.51 -12.38 -6.16
C ARG A 206 3.15 -13.62 -5.55
N VAL A 207 4.43 -13.57 -5.21
CA VAL A 207 5.11 -14.66 -4.49
C VAL A 207 4.55 -14.78 -3.07
N PHE A 208 4.40 -13.65 -2.38
CA PHE A 208 3.88 -13.60 -1.02
C PHE A 208 2.50 -14.24 -0.89
N HIS A 209 1.61 -13.95 -1.84
CA HIS A 209 0.25 -14.48 -1.88
C HIS A 209 0.11 -15.81 -2.63
N ASP A 210 1.22 -16.43 -3.06
CA ASP A 210 1.22 -17.65 -3.87
C ASP A 210 0.24 -17.58 -5.06
N CYS A 211 0.36 -16.52 -5.85
CA CYS A 211 -0.54 -16.22 -6.97
C CYS A 211 -0.64 -17.39 -7.97
N GLN A 212 -1.87 -17.83 -8.27
CA GLN A 212 -2.14 -18.87 -9.27
C GLN A 212 -2.59 -18.30 -10.63
N GLU A 213 -3.05 -17.05 -10.65
CA GLU A 213 -3.69 -16.43 -11.83
C GLU A 213 -2.72 -15.65 -12.73
N HIS A 214 -1.61 -15.18 -12.17
CA HIS A 214 -0.69 -14.27 -12.85
C HIS A 214 0.75 -14.71 -12.66
N ASP A 215 1.56 -14.47 -13.69
CA ASP A 215 2.95 -14.89 -13.76
C ASP A 215 3.77 -14.21 -12.67
N LYS A 216 4.39 -14.99 -11.76
CA LYS A 216 5.20 -14.47 -10.65
C LYS A 216 6.51 -13.82 -11.12
N PHE A 217 6.96 -14.10 -12.34
CA PHE A 217 8.22 -13.64 -12.93
C PHE A 217 8.08 -12.34 -13.74
N ILE A 218 7.01 -11.59 -13.52
CA ILE A 218 6.85 -10.22 -14.02
C ILE A 218 7.08 -9.28 -12.84
N GLY A 219 8.33 -9.06 -12.43
CA GLY A 219 8.67 -8.21 -11.30
C GLY A 219 8.46 -6.72 -11.55
N CYS A 220 8.54 -5.93 -10.48
CA CYS A 220 8.51 -4.47 -10.54
C CYS A 220 9.76 -3.93 -11.24
N MET A 221 9.64 -2.74 -11.80
CA MET A 221 10.71 -2.04 -12.51
C MET A 221 11.00 -0.71 -11.80
N TYR A 222 12.26 -0.29 -11.78
CA TYR A 222 12.74 0.94 -11.16
C TYR A 222 13.50 1.76 -12.19
N LEU A 223 13.25 3.07 -12.20
CA LEU A 223 13.80 4.03 -13.15
C LEU A 223 14.48 5.19 -12.41
N GLY A 224 15.53 5.76 -12.98
CA GLY A 224 16.24 6.93 -12.46
C GLY A 224 17.64 6.63 -11.89
N GLU A 225 18.38 7.70 -11.58
CA GLU A 225 19.80 7.63 -11.22
C GLU A 225 20.06 6.89 -9.90
N ASP A 226 19.18 7.06 -8.91
CA ASP A 226 19.33 6.41 -7.59
C ASP A 226 19.32 4.87 -7.71
N VAL A 227 18.67 4.34 -8.75
CA VAL A 227 18.56 2.91 -9.04
C VAL A 227 19.92 2.26 -9.28
N LYS A 228 20.94 3.00 -9.71
CA LYS A 228 22.32 2.49 -9.88
C LYS A 228 22.91 1.96 -8.57
N ASN A 229 22.41 2.46 -7.43
CA ASN A 229 22.87 2.07 -6.10
C ASN A 229 22.25 0.76 -5.61
N LEU A 230 21.39 0.10 -6.39
CA LEU A 230 20.86 -1.23 -6.06
C LEU A 230 21.98 -2.29 -6.04
N LYS A 231 22.23 -2.87 -4.86
CA LYS A 231 23.23 -3.93 -4.65
C LYS A 231 22.64 -5.33 -4.53
N HIS A 232 21.54 -5.57 -5.24
CA HIS A 232 20.87 -6.86 -5.20
C HIS A 232 21.61 -7.92 -6.02
N PRO A 233 21.65 -9.17 -5.55
CA PRO A 233 22.29 -10.25 -6.28
C PRO A 233 21.48 -10.58 -7.55
N PRO A 234 22.12 -11.10 -8.62
CA PRO A 234 21.51 -11.23 -9.96
C PRO A 234 20.22 -12.04 -10.02
N GLU A 235 20.01 -12.98 -9.09
CA GLU A 235 18.78 -13.76 -8.99
C GLU A 235 17.56 -12.92 -8.61
N LYS A 236 17.76 -11.78 -7.91
CA LYS A 236 16.67 -10.88 -7.52
C LYS A 236 16.25 -9.91 -8.62
N GLY A 237 17.11 -9.66 -9.60
CA GLY A 237 16.81 -8.78 -10.72
C GLY A 237 18.06 -8.35 -11.48
N ARG A 238 17.86 -7.52 -12.51
CA ARG A 238 18.93 -7.07 -13.41
C ARG A 238 18.65 -5.71 -14.00
N PHE A 239 19.71 -5.01 -14.41
CA PHE A 239 19.58 -3.85 -15.27
C PHE A 239 19.18 -4.26 -16.70
N ILE A 240 18.34 -3.46 -17.33
CA ILE A 240 17.77 -3.74 -18.65
C ILE A 240 17.82 -2.52 -19.56
N THR A 241 17.75 -2.76 -20.86
CA THR A 241 17.61 -1.71 -21.88
C THR A 241 16.18 -1.17 -21.93
N ARG A 242 16.01 0.01 -22.52
CA ARG A 242 14.68 0.62 -22.79
C ARG A 242 13.77 -0.31 -23.61
N GLU A 243 14.34 -0.99 -24.61
CA GLU A 243 13.60 -1.95 -25.43
C GLU A 243 13.13 -3.18 -24.64
N GLU A 244 13.96 -3.68 -23.74
CA GLU A 244 13.55 -4.76 -22.82
C GLU A 244 12.48 -4.29 -21.84
N ALA A 245 12.56 -3.04 -21.35
CA ALA A 245 11.56 -2.46 -20.46
C ALA A 245 10.19 -2.36 -21.12
N LYS A 246 10.12 -1.85 -22.36
CA LYS A 246 8.88 -1.78 -23.15
C LYS A 246 8.26 -3.17 -23.36
N LYS A 247 9.08 -4.16 -23.71
CA LYS A 247 8.63 -5.57 -23.84
C LYS A 247 8.13 -6.16 -22.52
N HIS A 248 8.73 -5.78 -21.40
CA HIS A 248 8.28 -6.22 -20.07
C HIS A 248 6.91 -5.64 -19.73
N VAL A 249 6.67 -4.35 -20.02
CA VAL A 249 5.36 -3.70 -19.87
C VAL A 249 4.30 -4.39 -20.74
N GLU A 250 4.60 -4.64 -22.02
CA GLU A 250 3.68 -5.35 -22.93
C GLU A 250 3.33 -6.75 -22.42
N ARG A 251 4.33 -7.51 -21.96
CA ARG A 251 4.12 -8.83 -21.33
C ARG A 251 3.23 -8.72 -20.10
N ALA A 252 3.42 -7.69 -19.26
CA ALA A 252 2.60 -7.46 -18.08
C ALA A 252 1.14 -7.18 -18.44
N ILE A 253 0.89 -6.28 -19.39
CA ILE A 253 -0.46 -5.92 -19.86
C ILE A 253 -1.15 -7.16 -20.46
N LYS A 254 -0.44 -7.94 -21.29
CA LYS A 254 -0.95 -9.19 -21.87
C LYS A 254 -1.28 -10.25 -20.81
N ASN A 255 -0.54 -10.29 -19.71
CA ASN A 255 -0.86 -11.13 -18.55
C ASN A 255 -2.05 -10.61 -17.73
N GLY A 256 -2.67 -9.50 -18.13
CA GLY A 256 -3.82 -8.93 -17.46
C GLY A 256 -3.48 -7.99 -16.30
N LEU A 257 -2.20 -7.65 -16.12
CA LEU A 257 -1.72 -6.76 -15.06
C LEU A 257 -1.95 -5.30 -15.42
N VAL A 258 -2.13 -4.47 -14.38
CA VAL A 258 -2.26 -3.01 -14.53
C VAL A 258 -0.94 -2.36 -14.12
N PRO A 259 -0.27 -1.62 -15.02
CA PRO A 259 0.87 -0.80 -14.66
C PRO A 259 0.47 0.31 -13.67
N THR A 260 1.35 0.59 -12.73
CA THR A 260 1.21 1.66 -11.75
C THR A 260 2.60 2.23 -11.54
N PHE A 261 2.75 3.53 -11.56
CA PHE A 261 4.05 4.15 -11.29
C PHE A 261 3.93 5.28 -10.29
N GLY A 262 5.06 5.68 -9.72
CA GLY A 262 5.14 6.78 -8.77
C GLY A 262 6.49 6.84 -8.08
N ARG A 263 6.61 7.78 -7.16
CA ARG A 263 7.71 7.84 -6.21
C ARG A 263 7.19 7.42 -4.85
N PHE A 264 7.84 6.43 -4.27
CA PHE A 264 7.50 5.90 -2.95
C PHE A 264 8.79 5.72 -2.15
N THR A 265 9.08 6.67 -1.27
CA THR A 265 10.33 6.66 -0.48
C THR A 265 10.47 5.42 0.41
N PHE A 266 9.34 4.81 0.79
CA PHE A 266 9.35 3.52 1.48
C PHE A 266 9.93 2.39 0.63
N GLU A 267 9.68 2.39 -0.69
CA GLU A 267 10.13 1.32 -1.57
C GLU A 267 11.63 1.38 -1.81
N SER A 268 12.18 2.56 -2.12
CA SER A 268 13.63 2.79 -2.21
C SER A 268 14.33 2.42 -0.90
N THR A 269 13.81 2.87 0.25
CA THR A 269 14.34 2.51 1.57
C THR A 269 14.32 1.00 1.82
N SER A 270 13.25 0.31 1.41
CA SER A 270 13.12 -1.16 1.53
C SER A 270 14.12 -1.93 0.65
N LEU A 271 14.60 -1.28 -0.41
CA LEU A 271 15.64 -1.80 -1.30
C LEU A 271 17.05 -1.35 -0.89
N SER A 272 17.18 -0.69 0.26
CA SER A 272 18.43 -0.10 0.75
C SER A 272 19.04 0.92 -0.23
N VAL A 273 18.18 1.68 -0.91
CA VAL A 273 18.54 2.79 -1.79
C VAL A 273 18.11 4.09 -1.13
N GLU A 274 19.02 5.06 -1.08
CA GLU A 274 18.68 6.43 -0.69
C GLU A 274 17.90 7.10 -1.81
N ASP A 275 16.78 7.74 -1.47
CA ASP A 275 15.92 8.43 -2.42
C ASP A 275 16.27 9.93 -2.44
N THR A 276 16.97 10.35 -3.48
CA THR A 276 17.37 11.75 -3.68
C THR A 276 16.40 12.51 -4.58
N GLY A 277 15.25 11.91 -4.92
CA GLY A 277 14.35 12.40 -5.95
C GLY A 277 14.53 11.74 -7.31
N HIS A 278 15.46 10.79 -7.44
CA HIS A 278 15.78 10.14 -8.71
C HIS A 278 15.45 8.65 -8.70
N PHE A 279 14.40 8.27 -7.98
CA PHE A 279 13.89 6.90 -7.87
C PHE A 279 12.40 6.85 -8.20
N MET A 280 12.05 6.29 -9.36
CA MET A 280 10.67 6.00 -9.73
C MET A 280 10.43 4.49 -9.71
N SER A 281 9.32 4.11 -9.09
CA SER A 281 8.82 2.74 -9.09
C SER A 281 7.77 2.53 -10.15
N MET A 282 7.81 1.37 -10.79
CA MET A 282 6.77 0.86 -11.69
C MET A 282 6.38 -0.56 -11.30
N CYS A 283 5.18 -0.69 -10.72
CA CYS A 283 4.57 -1.94 -10.33
C CYS A 283 3.60 -2.46 -11.42
N PHE A 284 3.44 -3.79 -11.49
CA PHE A 284 2.48 -4.44 -12.38
C PHE A 284 1.44 -5.19 -11.55
N CYS A 285 0.39 -4.47 -11.15
CA CYS A 285 -0.56 -4.89 -10.13
C CYS A 285 -1.62 -5.85 -10.70
N CYS A 286 -1.77 -7.03 -10.09
CA CYS A 286 -2.90 -7.93 -10.32
C CYS A 286 -4.06 -7.63 -9.35
N PRO A 287 -5.31 -8.01 -9.68
CA PRO A 287 -6.44 -7.85 -8.77
C PRO A 287 -6.34 -8.74 -7.51
N CYS A 288 -5.66 -9.89 -7.60
CA CYS A 288 -5.64 -10.87 -6.51
C CYS A 288 -4.61 -10.58 -5.40
N CYS A 289 -3.42 -10.06 -5.75
CA CYS A 289 -2.28 -9.98 -4.82
C CYS A 289 -1.73 -8.57 -4.60
N CYS A 290 -2.27 -7.54 -5.27
CA CYS A 290 -1.72 -6.18 -5.18
C CYS A 290 -1.75 -5.64 -3.74
N ILE A 291 -0.58 -5.29 -3.21
CA ILE A 291 -0.43 -4.71 -1.87
C ILE A 291 -1.18 -3.39 -1.72
N ASN A 292 -1.14 -2.53 -2.74
CA ASN A 292 -1.86 -1.25 -2.75
C ASN A 292 -3.38 -1.48 -2.68
N GLY A 293 -3.91 -2.49 -3.37
CA GLY A 293 -5.32 -2.87 -3.25
C GLY A 293 -5.67 -3.34 -1.83
N LYS A 294 -4.78 -4.11 -1.19
CA LYS A 294 -4.93 -4.50 0.22
C LYS A 294 -4.79 -3.32 1.17
N MET A 295 -3.97 -2.33 0.85
CA MET A 295 -3.86 -1.07 1.59
C MET A 295 -5.19 -0.34 1.52
N MET A 296 -5.66 0.03 0.33
CA MET A 296 -6.91 0.76 0.11
C MET A 296 -8.17 0.09 0.71
N GLN A 297 -8.13 -1.23 0.93
CA GLN A 297 -9.24 -1.97 1.55
C GLN A 297 -9.19 -1.97 3.08
N ASN A 298 -7.99 -1.90 3.67
CA ASN A 298 -7.78 -2.23 5.08
C ASN A 298 -7.15 -1.09 5.89
N SER A 299 -6.52 -0.12 5.25
CA SER A 299 -5.89 1.02 5.93
C SER A 299 -6.89 2.09 6.34
N THR A 300 -6.37 3.13 6.96
CA THR A 300 -7.10 4.37 7.24
C THR A 300 -7.28 5.20 5.98
N THR A 301 -8.25 6.12 6.01
CA THR A 301 -8.54 7.02 4.89
C THR A 301 -7.36 7.94 4.57
N GLU A 302 -6.50 8.30 5.53
CA GLU A 302 -5.31 9.14 5.23
C GLU A 302 -4.32 8.42 4.29
N LEU A 303 -4.11 7.12 4.47
CA LEU A 303 -3.22 6.33 3.62
C LEU A 303 -3.74 6.17 2.18
N HIS A 304 -5.02 6.45 1.94
CA HIS A 304 -5.58 6.41 0.59
C HIS A 304 -5.04 7.53 -0.30
N GLY A 305 -4.54 8.63 0.27
CA GLY A 305 -3.96 9.75 -0.47
C GLY A 305 -2.68 9.41 -1.26
N ALA A 306 -2.03 8.29 -0.96
CA ALA A 306 -0.82 7.81 -1.65
C ALA A 306 -1.04 7.47 -3.12
N PHE A 307 -2.28 7.11 -3.45
CA PHE A 307 -2.66 6.77 -4.81
C PHE A 307 -3.74 7.72 -5.27
N LYS A 308 -3.45 8.50 -6.29
CA LYS A 308 -4.40 9.43 -6.88
C LYS A 308 -4.90 8.87 -8.19
N ARG A 309 -6.19 9.11 -8.46
CA ARG A 309 -6.72 8.95 -9.80
C ARG A 309 -6.02 9.97 -10.71
N MET A 310 -5.68 9.54 -11.92
CA MET A 310 -5.18 10.44 -12.96
C MET A 310 -6.20 11.56 -13.19
N GLU A 311 -5.72 12.81 -13.25
CA GLU A 311 -6.60 13.96 -13.44
C GLU A 311 -7.23 13.95 -14.83
N GLY A 312 -8.48 14.40 -14.93
CA GLY A 312 -9.27 14.34 -16.17
C GLY A 312 -9.76 12.95 -16.56
N LEU A 313 -9.52 11.93 -15.73
CA LEU A 313 -10.02 10.59 -15.99
C LEU A 313 -11.45 10.43 -15.47
N THR A 314 -12.40 10.23 -16.40
CA THR A 314 -13.80 9.95 -16.11
C THR A 314 -14.11 8.47 -16.31
N ILE A 315 -14.89 7.90 -15.39
CA ILE A 315 -15.36 6.51 -15.45
C ILE A 315 -16.88 6.54 -15.42
N GLU A 316 -17.49 6.10 -16.51
CA GLU A 316 -18.94 6.12 -16.72
C GLU A 316 -19.49 4.71 -16.85
N VAL A 317 -20.72 4.52 -16.37
CA VAL A 317 -21.50 3.30 -16.60
C VAL A 317 -22.70 3.65 -17.46
N ASP A 318 -22.83 3.01 -18.60
CA ASP A 318 -24.00 3.07 -19.47
C ASP A 318 -25.13 2.22 -18.85
N PRO A 319 -26.20 2.84 -18.32
CA PRO A 319 -27.27 2.11 -17.64
C PRO A 319 -28.07 1.22 -18.59
N GLU A 320 -28.11 1.53 -19.89
CA GLU A 320 -28.85 0.73 -20.88
C GLU A 320 -28.14 -0.59 -21.18
N LYS A 321 -26.80 -0.57 -21.19
CA LYS A 321 -25.98 -1.78 -21.40
C LYS A 321 -25.72 -2.56 -20.12
N CYS A 322 -25.78 -1.91 -18.96
CA CYS A 322 -25.48 -2.56 -17.69
C CYS A 322 -26.59 -3.51 -17.26
N VAL A 323 -26.32 -4.81 -17.20
CA VAL A 323 -27.29 -5.82 -16.74
C VAL A 323 -27.12 -6.22 -15.26
N GLY A 324 -26.28 -5.50 -14.51
CA GLY A 324 -26.09 -5.79 -13.08
C GLY A 324 -25.34 -7.09 -12.76
N CYS A 325 -24.65 -7.69 -13.73
CA CYS A 325 -24.02 -9.02 -13.59
C CYS A 325 -22.91 -9.13 -12.53
N GLY A 326 -22.37 -8.01 -12.03
CA GLY A 326 -21.37 -8.02 -10.97
C GLY A 326 -19.93 -8.34 -11.38
N THR A 327 -19.63 -8.78 -12.61
CA THR A 327 -18.25 -9.09 -13.06
C THR A 327 -17.26 -7.95 -12.82
N CYS A 328 -17.74 -6.72 -12.93
CA CYS A 328 -16.95 -5.55 -12.62
C CYS A 328 -16.54 -5.57 -11.13
N MET A 329 -17.43 -5.89 -10.19
CA MET A 329 -17.15 -5.94 -8.74
C MET A 329 -15.98 -6.86 -8.40
N ASP A 330 -15.92 -8.03 -9.01
CA ASP A 330 -14.91 -9.06 -8.74
C ASP A 330 -13.46 -8.60 -8.98
N VAL A 331 -13.28 -7.64 -9.89
CA VAL A 331 -11.95 -7.10 -10.22
C VAL A 331 -11.63 -5.77 -9.52
N CYS A 332 -12.53 -5.27 -8.65
CA CYS A 332 -12.31 -4.02 -7.92
C CYS A 332 -11.45 -4.25 -6.69
N VAL A 333 -10.20 -3.79 -6.73
CA VAL A 333 -9.33 -3.85 -5.55
C VAL A 333 -9.44 -2.64 -4.63
N PHE A 334 -10.24 -1.63 -4.99
CA PHE A 334 -10.38 -0.39 -4.21
C PHE A 334 -11.74 -0.25 -3.53
N VAL A 335 -12.63 -1.24 -3.68
CA VAL A 335 -14.01 -1.19 -3.19
C VAL A 335 -14.74 0.10 -3.64
N GLY A 336 -14.37 0.60 -4.83
CA GLY A 336 -14.89 1.84 -5.40
C GLY A 336 -16.11 1.65 -6.28
N ARG A 337 -16.88 0.59 -6.06
CA ARG A 337 -18.06 0.25 -6.84
C ARG A 337 -19.14 -0.36 -5.97
N ASN A 338 -20.38 -0.14 -6.37
CA ASN A 338 -21.57 -0.73 -5.79
C ASN A 338 -22.53 -1.18 -6.89
N ILE A 339 -23.48 -2.05 -6.52
CA ILE A 339 -24.66 -2.31 -7.34
C ILE A 339 -25.84 -1.64 -6.64
N ILE A 340 -26.47 -0.68 -7.32
CA ILE A 340 -27.66 0.03 -6.84
C ILE A 340 -28.73 -0.15 -7.91
N ASP A 341 -29.92 -0.59 -7.51
CA ASP A 341 -31.06 -0.83 -8.41
C ASP A 341 -30.71 -1.70 -9.64
N GLY A 342 -29.86 -2.72 -9.41
CA GLY A 342 -29.43 -3.65 -10.46
C GLY A 342 -28.42 -3.05 -11.46
N LYS A 343 -27.84 -1.89 -11.17
CA LYS A 343 -26.84 -1.23 -12.03
C LYS A 343 -25.54 -0.98 -11.27
N ALA A 344 -24.41 -1.05 -11.98
CA ALA A 344 -23.13 -0.68 -11.42
C ALA A 344 -23.05 0.84 -11.21
N VAL A 345 -22.62 1.25 -10.03
CA VAL A 345 -22.37 2.65 -9.66
C VAL A 345 -20.92 2.76 -9.21
N ILE A 346 -20.22 3.78 -9.69
CA ILE A 346 -18.83 4.05 -9.33
C ILE A 346 -18.80 5.02 -8.15
N ASP A 347 -18.10 4.65 -7.09
CA ASP A 347 -17.70 5.56 -6.03
C ASP A 347 -16.50 6.37 -6.52
N GLN A 348 -16.73 7.66 -6.80
CA GLN A 348 -15.74 8.54 -7.38
C GLN A 348 -14.60 8.90 -6.41
N GLU A 349 -14.81 8.76 -5.09
CA GLU A 349 -13.77 9.01 -4.10
C GLU A 349 -12.79 7.84 -4.00
N ARG A 350 -13.27 6.61 -4.20
CA ARG A 350 -12.47 5.39 -4.08
C ARG A 350 -11.93 4.87 -5.41
N CYS A 351 -12.52 5.27 -6.53
CA CYS A 351 -12.12 4.79 -7.85
C CYS A 351 -10.82 5.48 -8.32
N LEU A 352 -9.72 4.72 -8.35
CA LEU A 352 -8.44 5.21 -8.88
C LEU A 352 -8.32 5.10 -10.41
N GLY A 353 -9.39 4.68 -11.10
CA GLY A 353 -9.43 4.68 -12.56
C GLY A 353 -8.59 3.60 -13.26
N CYS A 354 -8.27 2.49 -12.60
CA CYS A 354 -7.34 1.48 -13.13
C CYS A 354 -7.76 0.69 -14.41
N GLY A 355 -8.92 0.95 -15.03
CA GLY A 355 -9.34 0.27 -16.27
C GLY A 355 -9.79 -1.18 -16.16
N ARG A 356 -9.60 -1.87 -15.02
CA ARG A 356 -9.98 -3.29 -14.90
C ARG A 356 -11.46 -3.54 -15.20
N CYS A 357 -12.34 -2.63 -14.76
CA CYS A 357 -13.79 -2.67 -14.96
C CYS A 357 -14.18 -2.83 -16.42
N GLU A 358 -13.62 -1.93 -17.23
CA GLU A 358 -13.96 -1.74 -18.63
C GLU A 358 -13.55 -2.99 -19.40
N ARG A 359 -12.31 -3.46 -19.16
CA ARG A 359 -11.77 -4.66 -19.80
C ARG A 359 -12.60 -5.92 -19.56
N VAL A 360 -13.17 -6.11 -18.36
CA VAL A 360 -13.89 -7.35 -18.02
C VAL A 360 -15.40 -7.25 -18.20
N CYS A 361 -15.94 -6.08 -18.54
CA CYS A 361 -17.38 -5.92 -18.69
C CYS A 361 -17.88 -6.67 -19.94
N PRO A 362 -18.68 -7.74 -19.81
CA PRO A 362 -19.11 -8.53 -20.98
C PRO A 362 -20.08 -7.76 -21.89
N ASN A 363 -20.71 -6.69 -21.38
CA ASN A 363 -21.69 -5.89 -22.11
C ASN A 363 -21.12 -4.55 -22.62
N GLY A 364 -19.83 -4.28 -22.40
CA GLY A 364 -19.22 -2.99 -22.76
C GLY A 364 -19.94 -1.79 -22.13
N ALA A 365 -20.48 -1.96 -20.92
CA ALA A 365 -21.28 -0.97 -20.22
C ALA A 365 -20.45 0.02 -19.40
N ILE A 366 -19.13 -0.15 -19.33
CA ILE A 366 -18.23 0.72 -18.56
C ILE A 366 -17.22 1.31 -19.52
N SER A 367 -17.06 2.63 -19.49
CA SER A 367 -16.06 3.33 -20.30
C SER A 367 -15.17 4.21 -19.43
N ILE A 368 -13.89 4.23 -19.74
CA ILE A 368 -12.93 5.18 -19.17
C ILE A 368 -12.51 6.18 -20.24
N ARG A 369 -12.67 7.47 -19.94
CA ARG A 369 -12.31 8.56 -20.85
C ARG A 369 -11.36 9.53 -20.18
N LEU A 370 -10.51 10.14 -20.99
CA LEU A 370 -9.79 11.34 -20.61
C LEU A 370 -10.52 12.53 -21.24
N ASP A 371 -10.85 13.53 -20.43
CA ASP A 371 -11.69 14.65 -20.88
C ASP A 371 -10.98 15.55 -21.90
N ASP A 372 -9.64 15.59 -21.88
CA ASP A 372 -8.81 16.43 -22.77
C ASP A 372 -7.45 15.78 -23.08
N PRO A 373 -7.10 15.56 -24.37
CA PRO A 373 -5.79 15.05 -24.78
C PRO A 373 -4.58 15.92 -24.46
N GLU A 374 -4.75 17.24 -24.31
CA GLU A 374 -3.65 18.17 -23.99
C GLU A 374 -3.12 17.99 -22.55
N ARG A 375 -3.88 17.29 -21.70
CA ARG A 375 -3.49 16.99 -20.30
C ARG A 375 -2.37 15.96 -20.15
N LEU A 376 -1.89 15.35 -21.24
CA LEU A 376 -0.73 14.45 -21.15
C LEU A 376 0.52 15.20 -20.67
N ASP A 377 0.76 16.40 -21.19
CA ASP A 377 1.93 17.19 -20.80
C ASP A 377 1.80 17.66 -19.35
N GLU A 378 0.63 18.13 -18.93
CA GLU A 378 0.36 18.49 -17.53
C GLU A 378 0.57 17.31 -16.57
N LEU A 379 0.14 16.11 -16.97
CA LEU A 379 0.33 14.90 -16.19
C LEU A 379 1.82 14.53 -16.08
N ILE A 380 2.56 14.62 -17.19
CA ILE A 380 4.01 14.40 -17.20
C ILE A 380 4.68 15.41 -16.27
N GLU A 381 4.42 16.71 -16.44
CA GLU A 381 4.97 17.78 -15.61
C GLU A 381 4.69 17.56 -14.12
N ARG A 382 3.46 17.14 -13.77
CA ARG A 382 3.12 16.82 -12.38
C ARG A 382 3.96 15.67 -11.82
N ILE A 383 4.11 14.58 -12.56
CA ILE A 383 4.93 13.45 -12.12
C ILE A 383 6.40 13.88 -12.00
N GLU A 384 6.90 14.65 -12.95
CA GLU A 384 8.27 15.17 -12.97
C GLU A 384 8.56 16.15 -11.83
N SER A 385 7.55 16.89 -11.35
CA SER A 385 7.67 17.70 -10.14
C SER A 385 7.98 16.89 -8.89
N SER A 386 7.64 15.59 -8.90
CA SER A 386 7.84 14.68 -7.76
C SER A 386 9.07 13.78 -7.91
N VAL A 387 9.48 13.48 -9.14
CA VAL A 387 10.59 12.57 -9.43
C VAL A 387 11.28 12.88 -10.77
N ASP A 388 12.62 12.90 -10.76
CA ASP A 388 13.42 13.04 -11.98
C ASP A 388 14.07 11.69 -12.34
N VAL A 389 13.67 11.13 -13.48
CA VAL A 389 14.20 9.84 -13.94
C VAL A 389 15.34 9.97 -14.96
N SER A 390 15.75 11.19 -15.33
CA SER A 390 16.71 11.43 -16.41
C SER A 390 18.12 10.85 -16.16
#